data_AF-A0A2M8NKQ1-F1
#
_entry.id   AF-A0A2M8NKQ1-F1
#
_cell.length_a   1.000
_cell.length_b   1.000
_cell.length_c   1.000
_cell.angle_alpha   90.00
_cell.angle_beta   90.00
_cell.angle_gamma   90.00
#
_symmetry.space_group_name_H-M   'P 1'
#
loop_
_entity.id
_entity.type
_entity.pdbx_description
1 polymer ?
#
loop_
_entity_poly.entity_id
_entity_poly.type
_entity_poly.pdbx_seq_one_letter_code
_entity_poly.pdbx_strand_id
1 'polypeptide(L)'
;MEEQAKIEELKNKLLEEYKIAEDAKQAEEAAKRAKTPRRTKSTDKPARAAKTSKPVQADDNEPAEIDDSPLTPKRFPAELAILPLRGVVVYPQTIVPLTVGQPRSIKLVDDGVGSNRLIALVTAHNPEQETPGPGEVYTIGTVASIQRLFRAPDGTIRMLVQGLHRIRIEKFTRKEPYLKGIVSLLPEKNEGSLETEALSRNIVSLFTRLGELIPSIPGELINSALNVDDPLQMLYTIATYIRIDLKQAQELLELDRTEDKLRKLMNLLSKELEVLELGRKIQSEAQTEMEKVQREFYLREQIKAIQRELGEGDEQIVEIEEFRRKIAESGMSDEARKEAERELDRLSKLPTAAAEYGVIRTYLDWITSLPWSKTTLDNLDIGNARRVLDEDHYGLKDIKDRILEYLAVRKLRKDRADELEKGETKDRIRREREGAILCFVGPPGVGKTSLGASIARAMGRKFIRMSLGGVRDEAEIRGFRRTYIGAMPGRLIQTLRRVETRNPIIMLDEIDKLGRDFRGDPASALLEV
;
A
#
# COMPACT_ATOMS: atom_id res chain seq x y z
N MET A 1 -48.67 -6.08 -10.03
CA MET A 1 -49.04 -4.64 -9.93
C MET A 1 -48.94 -4.14 -8.49
N GLU A 2 -49.45 -4.83 -7.48
CA GLU A 2 -49.32 -4.41 -6.07
C GLU A 2 -47.86 -4.36 -5.57
N GLU A 3 -47.00 -5.26 -6.04
CA GLU A 3 -45.58 -5.30 -5.66
C GLU A 3 -44.77 -4.14 -6.24
N GLN A 4 -45.08 -3.72 -7.48
CA GLN A 4 -44.46 -2.54 -8.09
C GLN A 4 -44.90 -1.24 -7.41
N ALA A 5 -46.15 -1.14 -6.95
CA ALA A 5 -46.63 0.00 -6.17
C ALA A 5 -45.92 0.11 -4.81
N LYS A 6 -45.65 -1.03 -4.15
CA LYS A 6 -44.87 -1.07 -2.90
C LYS A 6 -43.42 -0.64 -3.09
N ILE A 7 -42.78 -1.05 -4.18
CA ILE A 7 -41.41 -0.65 -4.51
C ILE A 7 -41.34 0.86 -4.79
N GLU A 8 -42.33 1.41 -5.50
CA GLU A 8 -42.39 2.84 -5.80
C GLU A 8 -42.65 3.69 -4.54
N GLU A 9 -43.49 3.20 -3.63
CA GLU A 9 -43.72 3.84 -2.32
C GLU A 9 -42.46 3.84 -1.44
N LEU A 10 -41.73 2.72 -1.38
CA LEU A 10 -40.46 2.61 -0.66
C LEU A 10 -39.37 3.52 -1.25
N LYS A 11 -39.31 3.60 -2.59
CA LYS A 11 -38.36 4.48 -3.29
C LYS A 11 -38.62 5.95 -2.98
N ASN A 12 -39.90 6.34 -2.92
CA ASN A 12 -40.28 7.71 -2.58
C ASN A 12 -39.96 8.05 -1.12
N LYS A 13 -40.19 7.13 -0.17
CA LYS A 13 -39.80 7.32 1.24
C LYS A 13 -38.29 7.48 1.42
N LEU A 14 -37.48 6.65 0.75
CA LEU A 14 -36.02 6.75 0.79
C LEU A 14 -35.48 8.06 0.17
N LEU A 15 -36.11 8.54 -0.90
CA LEU A 15 -35.77 9.84 -1.51
C LEU A 15 -36.10 11.02 -0.58
N GLU A 16 -37.17 10.91 0.20
CA GLU A 16 -37.58 11.93 1.15
C GLU A 16 -36.64 11.97 2.37
N GLU A 17 -36.27 10.81 2.91
CA GLU A 17 -35.26 10.71 3.98
C GLU A 17 -33.89 11.22 3.54
N TYR A 18 -33.48 10.93 2.30
CA TYR A 18 -32.22 11.44 1.75
C TYR A 18 -32.21 12.96 1.64
N LYS A 19 -33.31 13.57 1.17
CA LYS A 19 -33.43 15.04 1.10
C LYS A 19 -33.37 15.68 2.49
N ILE A 20 -34.04 15.09 3.47
CA ILE A 20 -34.01 15.58 4.87
C ILE A 20 -32.58 15.52 5.43
N ALA A 21 -31.84 14.44 5.15
CA ALA A 21 -30.45 14.30 5.58
C ALA A 21 -29.50 15.29 4.87
N GLU A 22 -29.73 15.57 3.59
CA GLU A 22 -28.95 16.52 2.80
C GLU A 22 -29.20 17.96 3.26
N ASP A 23 -30.46 18.33 3.52
CA ASP A 23 -30.85 19.63 4.06
C ASP A 23 -30.29 19.84 5.48
N ALA A 24 -30.30 18.80 6.32
CA ALA A 24 -29.70 18.85 7.65
C ALA A 24 -28.18 19.06 7.58
N LYS A 25 -27.50 18.41 6.62
CA LYS A 25 -26.05 18.54 6.42
C LYS A 25 -25.67 19.92 5.87
N GLN A 26 -26.47 20.47 4.95
CA GLN A 26 -26.30 21.84 4.46
C GLN A 26 -26.56 22.88 5.56
N ALA A 27 -27.56 22.66 6.41
CA ALA A 27 -27.83 23.52 7.56
C ALA A 27 -26.68 23.47 8.60
N GLU A 28 -26.07 22.30 8.83
CA GLU A 28 -24.92 22.15 9.71
C GLU A 28 -23.66 22.84 9.14
N GLU A 29 -23.43 22.75 7.82
CA GLU A 29 -22.36 23.49 7.14
C GLU A 29 -22.58 25.01 7.17
N ALA A 30 -23.82 25.47 6.98
CA ALA A 30 -24.18 26.88 7.11
C ALA A 30 -23.99 27.40 8.53
N ALA A 31 -24.33 26.60 9.55
CA ALA A 31 -24.11 26.92 10.96
C ALA A 31 -22.61 26.95 11.33
N LYS A 32 -21.78 26.09 10.73
CA LYS A 32 -20.31 26.13 10.88
C LYS A 32 -19.68 27.34 10.20
N ARG A 33 -20.21 27.79 9.05
CA ARG A 33 -19.78 29.03 8.37
C ARG A 33 -20.21 30.31 9.10
N ALA A 34 -21.29 30.26 9.88
CA ALA A 34 -21.79 31.40 10.66
C ALA A 34 -21.01 31.65 11.98
N LYS A 35 -20.14 30.74 12.42
CA LYS A 35 -19.37 30.84 13.69
C LYS A 35 -17.97 31.47 13.59
N THR A 36 -17.63 32.08 12.45
CA THR A 36 -16.40 32.90 12.31
C THR A 36 -16.70 34.35 12.71
N PRO A 37 -15.96 34.99 13.63
CA PRO A 37 -16.30 36.33 14.11
C PRO A 37 -15.99 37.37 13.02
N ARG A 38 -17.03 37.84 12.33
CA ARG A 38 -16.96 39.06 11.51
C ARG A 38 -17.04 40.29 12.42
N ARG A 39 -15.91 40.99 12.55
CA ARG A 39 -15.86 42.39 13.01
C ARG A 39 -16.80 43.24 12.16
N THR A 40 -17.85 43.76 12.77
CA THR A 40 -18.78 44.72 12.17
C THR A 40 -18.13 46.10 12.06
N LYS A 41 -18.00 46.61 10.83
CA LYS A 41 -17.93 48.05 10.54
C LYS A 41 -19.36 48.56 10.37
N SER A 42 -19.78 49.55 11.16
CA SER A 42 -20.99 50.34 10.91
C SER A 42 -20.61 51.79 10.65
N THR A 43 -21.21 52.41 9.63
CA THR A 43 -21.05 53.82 9.24
C THR A 43 -22.34 54.60 9.50
N ASP A 44 -22.19 55.81 10.08
CA ASP A 44 -23.00 57.06 10.01
C ASP A 44 -24.52 57.02 10.31
N LYS A 45 -25.22 57.95 11.01
CA LYS A 45 -25.09 59.36 11.53
C LYS A 45 -26.45 59.70 12.24
N PRO A 46 -26.83 60.91 12.72
CA PRO A 46 -26.10 62.14 13.14
C PRO A 46 -26.60 62.81 14.49
N ALA A 47 -25.85 63.84 14.93
CA ALA A 47 -26.22 65.08 15.67
C ALA A 47 -27.01 65.07 17.01
N ARG A 48 -26.40 65.57 18.12
CA ARG A 48 -26.65 66.91 18.75
C ARG A 48 -25.88 67.10 20.07
N ALA A 49 -25.21 68.26 20.16
CA ALA A 49 -25.03 69.18 21.30
C ALA A 49 -24.66 68.72 22.74
N ALA A 50 -23.57 69.35 23.21
CA ALA A 50 -23.43 70.10 24.48
C ALA A 50 -22.75 69.46 25.72
N LYS A 51 -21.59 70.06 26.01
CA LYS A 51 -21.09 70.59 27.31
C LYS A 51 -20.25 69.69 28.25
N THR A 52 -19.02 70.20 28.43
CA THR A 52 -18.25 70.42 29.68
C THR A 52 -17.72 69.24 30.47
N SER A 53 -16.39 69.02 30.40
CA SER A 53 -15.44 69.28 31.51
C SER A 53 -13.99 68.89 31.13
N LYS A 54 -13.05 69.77 31.46
CA LYS A 54 -11.57 69.73 31.27
C LYS A 54 -10.89 69.12 32.54
N PRO A 55 -9.56 68.94 32.63
CA PRO A 55 -8.75 67.84 32.08
C PRO A 55 -7.84 67.17 33.15
N VAL A 56 -7.08 66.13 32.81
CA VAL A 56 -5.88 65.71 33.56
C VAL A 56 -4.73 65.52 32.57
N GLN A 57 -3.59 66.12 32.90
CA GLN A 57 -2.37 66.31 32.12
C GLN A 57 -1.65 64.99 31.79
N ALA A 58 -1.03 64.93 30.61
CA ALA A 58 0.05 64.01 30.28
C ALA A 58 1.10 64.78 29.47
N ASP A 59 2.35 64.61 29.86
CA ASP A 59 3.54 65.37 29.49
C ASP A 59 3.86 65.40 27.98
N ASP A 60 4.40 66.55 27.58
CA ASP A 60 5.01 66.84 26.29
C ASP A 60 6.29 66.02 26.09
N ASN A 61 6.41 65.34 24.95
CA ASN A 61 7.70 64.97 24.38
C ASN A 61 7.58 65.03 22.85
N GLU A 62 8.12 66.09 22.27
CA GLU A 62 8.23 66.28 20.82
C GLU A 62 9.08 65.17 20.20
N PRO A 63 8.69 64.59 19.04
CA PRO A 63 9.54 63.67 18.31
C PRO A 63 10.64 64.44 17.58
N ALA A 64 11.90 64.12 17.90
CA ALA A 64 13.08 64.61 17.17
C ALA A 64 12.98 64.26 15.67
N GLU A 65 13.23 65.26 14.82
CA GLU A 65 13.29 65.12 13.37
C GLU A 65 14.36 64.10 12.95
N ILE A 66 13.98 63.17 12.07
CA ILE A 66 14.86 62.14 11.50
C ILE A 66 15.45 62.71 10.20
N ASP A 67 16.77 62.91 10.18
CA ASP A 67 17.55 63.26 8.96
C ASP A 67 17.66 62.01 8.06
N ASP A 68 17.01 62.05 6.90
CA ASP A 68 16.84 60.94 5.95
C ASP A 68 17.94 60.91 4.86
N SER A 69 19.14 61.41 5.18
CA SER A 69 20.27 61.48 4.23
C SER A 69 21.07 60.16 4.14
N PRO A 70 21.47 59.69 2.94
CA PRO A 70 22.21 58.43 2.78
C PRO A 70 23.59 58.45 3.47
N LEU A 71 23.88 57.39 4.24
CA LEU A 71 25.16 57.18 4.93
C LEU A 71 26.31 57.05 3.91
N THR A 72 27.14 58.08 3.78
CA THR A 72 28.38 58.02 3.00
C THR A 72 29.52 57.37 3.80
N PRO A 73 30.53 56.75 3.16
CA PRO A 73 31.64 56.04 3.82
C PRO A 73 32.48 56.89 4.80
N LYS A 74 32.29 58.21 4.85
CA LYS A 74 32.91 59.11 5.85
C LYS A 74 32.22 59.13 7.22
N ARG A 75 31.05 58.50 7.39
CA ARG A 75 30.28 58.48 8.66
C ARG A 75 30.10 57.08 9.28
N PHE A 76 30.74 56.06 8.73
CA PHE A 76 30.61 54.69 9.23
C PHE A 76 31.44 54.49 10.53
N PRO A 77 30.84 54.05 11.65
CA PRO A 77 31.60 53.78 12.87
C PRO A 77 32.62 52.68 12.62
N ALA A 78 33.88 52.94 12.94
CA ALA A 78 34.95 51.95 12.76
C ALA A 78 34.75 50.71 13.65
N GLU A 79 34.08 50.87 14.80
CA GLU A 79 33.80 49.79 15.76
C GLU A 79 32.30 49.71 16.02
N LEU A 80 31.74 48.49 15.91
CA LEU A 80 30.32 48.23 16.13
C LEU A 80 30.09 47.12 17.16
N ALA A 81 28.94 47.19 17.82
CA ALA A 81 28.44 46.09 18.62
C ALA A 81 27.95 44.97 17.70
N ILE A 82 28.39 43.75 17.97
CA ILE A 82 28.13 42.57 17.14
C ILE A 82 27.12 41.70 17.86
N LEU A 83 25.98 41.47 17.21
CA LEU A 83 24.90 40.61 17.67
C LEU A 83 24.94 39.28 16.88
N PRO A 84 25.30 38.17 17.53
CA PRO A 84 25.19 36.85 16.94
C PRO A 84 23.71 36.46 16.74
N LEU A 85 23.37 36.03 15.54
CA LEU A 85 22.06 35.55 15.14
C LEU A 85 22.05 34.03 15.08
N ARG A 86 20.99 33.43 15.62
CA ARG A 86 20.79 31.97 15.64
C ARG A 86 19.79 31.60 14.57
N GLY A 87 20.21 30.78 13.60
CA GLY A 87 19.34 30.21 12.58
C GLY A 87 18.80 31.19 11.53
N VAL A 88 19.35 32.40 11.42
CA VAL A 88 18.94 33.38 10.40
C VAL A 88 20.12 34.22 9.91
N VAL A 89 20.13 34.50 8.61
CA VAL A 89 21.02 35.46 7.95
C VAL A 89 20.19 36.68 7.59
N VAL A 90 20.63 37.88 7.98
CA VAL A 90 19.96 39.13 7.59
C VAL A 90 20.68 39.73 6.39
N TYR A 91 19.97 39.99 5.31
CA TYR A 91 20.52 40.53 4.08
C TYR A 91 20.42 42.06 4.01
N PRO A 92 21.32 42.74 3.27
CA PRO A 92 21.19 44.17 2.98
C PRO A 92 19.83 44.53 2.36
N GLN A 93 19.32 45.72 2.69
CA GLN A 93 18.07 46.31 2.21
C GLN A 93 16.78 45.54 2.57
N THR A 94 16.87 44.53 3.44
CA THR A 94 15.71 43.75 3.91
C THR A 94 15.32 44.15 5.34
N ILE A 95 14.03 44.02 5.66
CA ILE A 95 13.49 44.25 7.01
C ILE A 95 13.13 42.91 7.62
N VAL A 96 13.75 42.57 8.76
CA VAL A 96 13.57 41.27 9.42
C VAL A 96 13.16 41.50 10.88
N PRO A 97 12.09 40.83 11.36
CA PRO A 97 11.77 40.79 12.79
C PRO A 97 12.73 39.83 13.52
N LEU A 98 13.39 40.33 14.56
CA LEU A 98 14.27 39.55 15.43
C LEU A 98 13.75 39.55 16.86
N THR A 99 13.92 38.42 17.55
CA THR A 99 13.63 38.30 18.98
C THR A 99 14.91 37.99 19.74
N VAL A 100 15.18 38.77 20.78
CA VAL A 100 16.38 38.70 21.60
C VAL A 100 15.99 38.44 23.05
N GLY A 101 16.43 37.31 23.61
CA GLY A 101 16.11 36.92 24.99
C GLY A 101 17.33 36.76 25.91
N GLN A 102 18.54 36.77 25.37
CA GLN A 102 19.74 36.53 26.17
C GLN A 102 20.20 37.81 26.89
N PRO A 103 20.60 37.74 28.17
CA PRO A 103 21.02 38.92 28.94
C PRO A 103 22.09 39.76 28.25
N ARG A 104 23.09 39.10 27.63
CA ARG A 104 24.17 39.72 26.86
C ARG A 104 23.68 40.50 25.64
N SER A 105 22.72 39.93 24.91
CA SER A 105 22.15 40.52 23.71
C SER A 105 21.13 41.61 24.03
N ILE A 106 20.36 41.46 25.12
CA ILE A 106 19.50 42.52 25.67
C ILE A 106 20.36 43.73 26.05
N LYS A 107 21.47 43.50 26.75
CA LYS A 107 22.41 44.57 27.13
C LYS A 107 23.06 45.26 25.93
N LEU A 108 23.38 44.50 24.88
CA LEU A 108 23.86 45.07 23.61
C LEU A 108 22.86 46.05 23.02
N VAL A 109 21.58 45.66 23.01
CA VAL A 109 20.50 46.46 22.43
C VAL A 109 20.24 47.70 23.28
N ASP A 110 20.17 47.56 24.60
CA ASP A 110 19.97 48.68 25.52
C ASP A 110 21.11 49.71 25.41
N ASP A 111 22.37 49.26 25.34
CA ASP A 111 23.53 50.14 25.13
C ASP A 111 23.54 50.77 23.72
N GLY A 112 23.07 50.04 22.70
CA GLY A 112 23.08 50.47 21.29
C GLY A 112 21.98 51.47 20.91
N VAL A 113 20.89 51.54 21.68
CA VAL A 113 19.79 52.50 21.47
C VAL A 113 20.25 53.96 21.66
N GLY A 114 21.31 54.21 22.44
CA GLY A 114 21.87 55.54 22.67
C GLY A 114 22.82 56.06 21.58
N SER A 115 23.33 55.19 20.69
CA SER A 115 24.39 55.54 19.73
C SER A 115 24.04 55.07 18.31
N ASN A 116 23.64 55.98 17.41
CA ASN A 116 23.31 55.77 15.98
C ASN A 116 22.38 54.60 15.59
N ARG A 117 21.88 53.79 16.55
CA ARG A 117 21.03 52.60 16.34
C ARG A 117 21.58 51.57 15.34
N LEU A 118 22.89 51.59 15.09
CA LEU A 118 23.57 50.66 14.19
C LEU A 118 24.15 49.47 14.95
N ILE A 119 23.89 48.27 14.45
CA ILE A 119 24.43 47.02 14.99
C ILE A 119 24.98 46.16 13.85
N ALA A 120 26.04 45.40 14.13
CA ALA A 120 26.55 44.39 13.22
C ALA A 120 25.84 43.06 13.51
N LEU A 121 25.14 42.52 12.51
CA LEU A 121 24.45 41.24 12.58
C LEU A 121 25.32 40.17 11.94
N VAL A 122 25.70 39.14 12.69
CA VAL A 122 26.47 38.00 12.17
C VAL A 122 25.81 36.70 12.56
N THR A 123 25.85 35.74 11.67
CA THR A 123 25.27 34.41 11.90
C THR A 123 26.21 33.59 12.78
N ALA A 124 25.68 32.82 13.74
CA ALA A 124 26.43 31.82 14.47
C ALA A 124 26.60 30.54 13.65
N HIS A 125 27.75 29.87 13.76
CA HIS A 125 27.98 28.57 13.10
C HIS A 125 27.03 27.49 13.63
N ASN A 126 26.77 27.50 14.94
CA ASN A 126 25.85 26.57 15.60
C ASN A 126 24.63 27.32 16.16
N PRO A 127 23.42 27.13 15.61
CA PRO A 127 22.19 27.77 16.11
C PRO A 127 21.83 27.40 17.56
N GLU A 128 22.25 26.22 18.03
CA GLU A 128 21.94 25.73 19.38
C GLU A 128 22.86 26.34 20.44
N GLN A 129 23.97 26.96 20.03
CA GLN A 129 24.89 27.58 20.95
C GLN A 129 24.31 28.90 21.47
N GLU A 130 24.14 28.99 22.79
CA GLU A 130 23.54 30.18 23.39
C GLU A 130 24.45 31.40 23.27
N THR A 131 25.73 31.31 23.64
CA THR A 131 26.62 32.49 23.65
C THR A 131 27.82 32.30 22.71
N PRO A 132 27.64 32.52 21.38
CA PRO A 132 28.72 32.41 20.42
C PRO A 132 29.84 33.42 20.70
N GLY A 133 31.08 32.93 20.75
CA GLY A 133 32.29 33.73 20.82
C GLY A 133 32.83 34.12 19.43
N PRO A 134 33.96 34.85 19.39
CA PRO A 134 34.60 35.32 18.15
C PRO A 134 34.93 34.25 17.10
N GLY A 135 35.18 33.00 17.50
CA GLY A 135 35.50 31.89 16.59
C GLY A 135 34.29 31.04 16.20
N GLU A 136 33.11 31.39 16.68
CA GLU A 136 31.88 30.60 16.54
C GLU A 136 30.82 31.34 15.71
N VAL A 137 31.19 32.48 15.14
CA VAL A 137 30.37 33.30 14.24
C VAL A 137 31.07 33.48 12.91
N TYR A 138 30.29 33.66 11.86
CA TYR A 138 30.83 34.03 10.56
C TYR A 138 31.44 35.43 10.59
N THR A 139 32.50 35.62 9.80
CA THR A 139 33.23 36.89 9.69
C THR A 139 32.52 37.90 8.80
N ILE A 140 31.68 37.44 7.87
CA ILE A 140 30.86 38.28 7.00
C ILE A 140 29.44 38.33 7.56
N GLY A 141 28.91 39.54 7.65
CA GLY A 141 27.56 39.80 8.11
C GLY A 141 27.00 41.07 7.50
N THR A 142 25.98 41.62 8.16
CA THR A 142 25.27 42.81 7.68
C THR A 142 25.20 43.84 8.79
N VAL A 143 25.60 45.08 8.48
CA VAL A 143 25.27 46.19 9.38
C VAL A 143 23.81 46.54 9.20
N ALA A 144 23.08 46.67 10.31
CA ALA A 144 21.66 46.92 10.31
C ALA A 144 21.31 48.10 11.24
N SER A 145 20.24 48.81 10.88
CA SER A 145 19.63 49.83 11.72
C SER A 145 18.42 49.26 12.46
N ILE A 146 18.29 49.55 13.75
CA ILE A 146 17.12 49.18 14.54
C ILE A 146 15.99 50.19 14.26
N GLN A 147 14.97 49.73 13.55
CA GLN A 147 13.82 50.55 13.16
C GLN A 147 12.79 50.68 14.29
N ARG A 148 12.46 49.55 14.92
CA ARG A 148 11.50 49.51 16.04
C ARG A 148 11.94 48.50 17.09
N LEU A 149 11.60 48.78 18.34
CA LEU A 149 11.88 47.93 19.49
C LEU A 149 10.64 47.83 20.37
N PHE A 150 10.31 46.61 20.78
CA PHE A 150 9.20 46.28 21.66
C PHE A 150 9.70 45.34 22.76
N ARG A 151 9.49 45.71 24.03
CA ARG A 151 9.75 44.82 25.16
C ARG A 151 8.50 43.99 25.43
N ALA A 152 8.64 42.67 25.35
CA ALA A 152 7.55 41.76 25.66
C ALA A 152 7.44 41.54 27.19
N PRO A 153 6.25 41.17 27.71
CA PRO A 153 6.05 40.94 29.14
C PRO A 153 6.91 39.80 29.73
N ASP A 154 7.41 38.90 28.88
CA ASP A 154 8.31 37.80 29.23
C ASP A 154 9.78 38.23 29.40
N GLY A 155 10.07 39.53 29.25
CA GLY A 155 11.42 40.09 29.36
C GLY A 155 12.24 40.02 28.07
N THR A 156 11.70 39.46 26.98
CA THR A 156 12.38 39.45 25.68
C THR A 156 12.22 40.78 24.93
N ILE A 157 13.18 41.09 24.07
CA ILE A 157 13.11 42.25 23.17
C ILE A 157 12.79 41.76 21.76
N ARG A 158 11.69 42.24 21.19
CA ARG A 158 11.35 42.07 19.77
C ARG A 158 11.71 43.33 19.03
N MET A 159 12.45 43.21 17.95
CA MET A 159 12.90 44.35 17.15
C MET A 159 12.68 44.12 15.66
N LEU A 160 12.41 45.21 14.94
CA LEU A 160 12.49 45.23 13.48
C LEU A 160 13.81 45.86 13.11
N VAL A 161 14.65 45.11 12.40
CA VAL A 161 15.94 45.59 11.91
C VAL A 161 15.89 45.71 10.40
N GLN A 162 16.53 46.76 9.87
CA GLN A 162 16.74 46.93 8.44
C GLN A 162 18.22 46.71 8.14
N GLY A 163 18.54 45.67 7.36
CA GLY A 163 19.89 45.49 6.84
C GLY A 163 20.26 46.65 5.91
N LEU A 164 21.48 47.17 6.03
CA LEU A 164 21.95 48.31 5.24
C LEU A 164 23.04 47.87 4.25
N HIS A 165 24.17 47.37 4.76
CA HIS A 165 25.32 46.99 3.96
C HIS A 165 25.95 45.70 4.44
N ARG A 166 26.55 44.96 3.51
CA ARG A 166 27.40 43.84 3.84
C ARG A 166 28.71 44.34 4.45
N ILE A 167 29.15 43.65 5.50
CA ILE A 167 30.36 44.00 6.26
C ILE A 167 31.24 42.78 6.48
N ARG A 168 32.52 43.03 6.73
CA ARG A 168 33.48 42.05 7.23
C ARG A 168 33.97 42.48 8.61
N ILE A 169 34.02 41.54 9.55
CA ILE A 169 34.70 41.73 10.84
C ILE A 169 36.20 41.57 10.60
N GLU A 170 36.94 42.65 10.80
CA GLU A 170 38.40 42.65 10.71
C GLU A 170 39.03 42.13 12.02
N LYS A 171 38.47 42.57 13.15
CA LYS A 171 39.00 42.21 14.47
C LYS A 171 37.95 42.37 15.57
N PHE A 172 37.88 41.41 16.49
CA PHE A 172 37.13 41.56 17.73
C PHE A 172 37.95 42.34 18.76
N THR A 173 37.38 43.42 19.29
CA THR A 173 38.01 44.34 20.26
C THR A 173 37.60 44.02 21.69
N ARG A 174 36.36 43.54 21.89
CA ARG A 174 35.81 43.25 23.22
C ARG A 174 34.90 42.03 23.19
N LYS A 175 34.95 41.21 24.24
CA LYS A 175 34.09 40.03 24.41
C LYS A 175 32.97 40.21 25.44
N GLU A 176 33.17 40.99 26.49
CA GLU A 176 32.19 41.18 27.57
C GLU A 176 31.87 42.66 27.74
N PRO A 177 30.61 43.08 27.94
CA PRO A 177 29.42 42.24 28.18
C PRO A 177 28.79 41.65 26.89
N TYR A 178 29.23 42.08 25.72
CA TYR A 178 28.86 41.57 24.40
C TYR A 178 30.02 41.74 23.42
N LEU A 179 29.90 41.18 22.21
CA LEU A 179 30.95 41.28 21.19
C LEU A 179 31.01 42.71 20.65
N LYS A 180 32.21 43.29 20.59
CA LYS A 180 32.51 44.46 19.77
C LYS A 180 33.65 44.13 18.83
N GLY A 181 33.65 44.75 17.65
CA GLY A 181 34.72 44.57 16.69
C GLY A 181 34.81 45.69 15.68
N ILE A 182 35.99 45.79 15.08
CA ILE A 182 36.26 46.66 13.94
C ILE A 182 35.67 45.99 12.70
N VAL A 183 34.87 46.75 11.96
CA VAL A 183 34.17 46.27 10.78
C VAL A 183 34.46 47.15 9.58
N SER A 184 34.58 46.52 8.40
CA SER A 184 34.75 47.19 7.12
C SER A 184 33.54 46.94 6.23
N LEU A 185 33.17 47.93 5.42
CA LEU A 185 32.15 47.74 4.38
C LEU A 185 32.71 46.81 3.31
N LEU A 186 31.90 45.84 2.88
CA LEU A 186 32.25 44.87 1.84
C LEU A 186 31.24 44.95 0.69
N PRO A 187 31.25 46.04 -0.11
CA PRO A 187 30.27 46.24 -1.18
C PRO A 187 30.40 45.14 -2.25
N GLU A 188 29.25 44.70 -2.74
CA GLU A 188 29.13 43.74 -3.82
C GLU A 188 29.51 44.36 -5.18
N LYS A 189 30.08 43.54 -6.06
CA LYS A 189 30.36 43.93 -7.44
C LYS A 189 29.10 43.74 -8.28
N ASN A 190 28.42 44.84 -8.56
CA ASN A 190 27.26 44.88 -9.45
C ASN A 190 27.69 45.33 -10.85
N GLU A 191 28.10 44.36 -11.67
CA GLU A 191 28.38 44.57 -13.09
C GLU A 191 27.08 44.28 -13.85
N GLY A 192 26.19 45.27 -13.91
CA GLY A 192 24.92 45.15 -14.62
C GLY A 192 25.14 44.64 -16.04
N SER A 193 24.67 43.43 -16.32
CA SER A 193 24.84 42.74 -17.60
C SER A 193 23.50 42.19 -18.09
N LEU A 194 23.36 42.00 -19.40
CA LEU A 194 22.18 41.34 -20.00
C LEU A 194 21.91 39.97 -19.35
N GLU A 195 22.96 39.30 -18.90
CA GLU A 195 22.86 38.02 -18.21
C GLU A 195 22.27 38.16 -16.80
N THR A 196 22.63 39.19 -16.03
CA THR A 196 22.01 39.46 -14.72
C THR A 196 20.52 39.77 -14.83
N GLU A 197 20.08 40.47 -15.88
CA GLU A 197 18.66 40.72 -16.15
C GLU A 197 17.91 39.44 -16.54
N ALA A 198 18.52 38.59 -17.36
CA ALA A 198 17.94 37.30 -17.75
C ALA A 198 17.80 36.36 -16.54
N LEU A 199 18.83 36.25 -15.69
CA LEU A 199 18.78 35.49 -14.45
C LEU A 199 17.70 36.02 -13.50
N SER A 200 17.57 37.34 -13.40
CA SER A 200 16.56 37.98 -12.54
C SER A 200 15.14 37.61 -12.97
N ARG A 201 14.83 37.68 -14.27
CA ARG A 201 13.53 37.26 -14.80
C ARG A 201 13.24 35.78 -14.53
N ASN A 202 14.24 34.92 -14.67
CA ASN A 202 14.09 33.48 -14.39
C ASN A 202 13.83 33.22 -12.90
N ILE A 203 14.56 33.87 -12.01
CA ILE A 203 14.38 33.77 -10.56
C ILE A 203 12.98 34.20 -10.15
N VAL A 204 12.49 35.32 -10.68
CA VAL A 204 11.13 35.82 -10.42
C VAL A 204 10.06 34.85 -10.93
N SER A 205 10.27 34.24 -12.10
CA SER A 205 9.38 33.20 -12.63
C SER A 205 9.34 31.96 -11.73
N LEU A 206 10.51 31.48 -11.28
CA LEU A 206 10.61 30.37 -10.34
C LEU A 206 9.95 30.69 -9.00
N PHE A 207 10.15 31.91 -8.48
CA PHE A 207 9.55 32.34 -7.22
C PHE A 207 8.03 32.46 -7.31
N THR A 208 7.49 32.94 -8.43
CA THR A 208 6.05 32.97 -8.70
C THR A 208 5.46 31.56 -8.68
N ARG A 209 6.09 30.60 -9.38
CA ARG A 209 5.66 29.19 -9.37
C ARG A 209 5.72 28.56 -7.97
N LEU A 210 6.76 28.86 -7.21
CA LEU A 210 6.86 28.43 -5.81
C LEU A 210 5.73 29.02 -4.95
N GLY A 211 5.38 30.28 -5.15
CA GLY A 211 4.28 30.94 -4.46
C GLY A 211 2.91 30.30 -4.73
N GLU A 212 2.68 29.77 -5.92
CA GLU A 212 1.45 29.01 -6.24
C GLU A 212 1.36 27.66 -5.51
N LEU A 213 2.51 27.06 -5.19
CA LEU A 213 2.60 25.78 -4.48
C LEU A 213 2.65 25.93 -2.96
N ILE A 214 3.05 27.09 -2.45
CA ILE A 214 3.20 27.36 -1.01
C ILE A 214 2.13 28.37 -0.55
N PRO A 215 1.05 27.90 0.12
CA PRO A 215 -0.03 28.79 0.60
C PRO A 215 0.40 29.85 1.61
N SER A 216 1.58 29.68 2.24
CA SER A 216 2.09 30.60 3.26
C SER A 216 2.82 31.82 2.71
N ILE A 217 3.03 31.93 1.40
CA ILE A 217 3.61 33.13 0.76
C ILE A 217 2.46 34.01 0.26
N PRO A 218 2.19 35.17 0.88
CA PRO A 218 1.19 36.10 0.38
C PRO A 218 1.55 36.61 -1.03
N GLY A 219 0.57 36.69 -1.92
CA GLY A 219 0.78 37.21 -3.29
C GLY A 219 1.32 38.66 -3.32
N GLU A 220 1.05 39.45 -2.28
CA GLU A 220 1.62 40.80 -2.11
C GLU A 220 3.16 40.79 -2.05
N LEU A 221 3.77 39.73 -1.49
CA LEU A 221 5.23 39.60 -1.45
C LEU A 221 5.82 39.25 -2.83
N ILE A 222 5.11 38.43 -3.62
CA ILE A 222 5.51 38.12 -5.00
C ILE A 222 5.48 39.39 -5.85
N ASN A 223 4.42 40.19 -5.70
CA ASN A 223 4.31 41.49 -6.36
C ASN A 223 5.40 42.46 -5.90
N SER A 224 5.80 42.43 -4.63
CA SER A 224 6.91 43.26 -4.14
C SER A 224 8.24 42.89 -4.80
N ALA A 225 8.52 41.60 -5.00
CA ALA A 225 9.74 41.15 -5.68
C ALA A 225 9.73 41.46 -7.19
N LEU A 226 8.55 41.45 -7.82
CA LEU A 226 8.36 41.81 -9.23
C LEU A 226 8.64 43.29 -9.54
N ASN A 227 8.45 44.18 -8.55
CA ASN A 227 8.56 45.62 -8.72
C ASN A 227 9.93 46.19 -8.29
N VAL A 228 10.91 45.33 -8.00
CA VAL A 228 12.27 45.76 -7.64
C VAL A 228 13.15 45.77 -8.88
N ASP A 229 13.65 46.95 -9.25
CA ASP A 229 14.48 47.13 -10.45
C ASP A 229 15.92 46.63 -10.25
N ASP A 230 16.48 46.70 -9.04
CA ASP A 230 17.85 46.26 -8.76
C ASP A 230 17.92 44.73 -8.55
N PRO A 231 18.69 44.00 -9.38
CA PRO A 231 18.83 42.54 -9.25
C PRO A 231 19.31 42.08 -7.87
N LEU A 232 20.18 42.86 -7.22
CA LEU A 232 20.74 42.50 -5.93
C LEU A 232 19.70 42.67 -4.80
N GLN A 233 18.95 43.77 -4.81
CA GLN A 233 17.84 43.98 -3.89
C GLN A 233 16.73 42.92 -4.07
N MET A 234 16.39 42.58 -5.32
CA MET A 234 15.40 41.55 -5.63
C MET A 234 15.85 40.19 -5.07
N LEU A 235 17.12 39.83 -5.29
CA LEU A 235 17.72 38.61 -4.77
C LEU A 235 17.62 38.51 -3.24
N TYR A 236 18.00 39.57 -2.51
CA TYR A 236 17.94 39.58 -1.05
C TYR A 236 16.51 39.52 -0.52
N THR A 237 15.58 40.18 -1.20
CA THR A 237 14.15 40.12 -0.88
C THR A 237 13.63 38.69 -0.98
N ILE A 238 13.89 38.01 -2.10
CA ILE A 238 13.45 36.62 -2.29
C ILE A 238 14.14 35.70 -1.29
N ALA A 239 15.45 35.82 -1.10
CA ALA A 239 16.22 34.99 -0.16
C ALA A 239 15.76 35.10 1.30
N THR A 240 15.11 36.20 1.67
CA THR A 240 14.54 36.41 3.02
C THR A 240 13.24 35.62 3.23
N TYR A 241 12.47 35.37 2.18
CA TYR A 241 11.17 34.70 2.28
C TYR A 241 11.21 33.21 1.96
N ILE A 242 12.20 32.75 1.20
CA ILE A 242 12.37 31.32 0.92
C ILE A 242 13.11 30.61 2.06
N ARG A 243 12.78 29.34 2.28
CA ARG A 243 13.49 28.51 3.25
C ARG A 243 14.82 28.05 2.65
N ILE A 244 15.91 28.64 3.11
CA ILE A 244 17.27 28.25 2.72
C ILE A 244 17.97 27.69 3.96
N ASP A 245 18.75 26.61 3.77
CA ASP A 245 19.64 26.13 4.82
C ASP A 245 20.60 27.25 5.25
N LEU A 246 20.89 27.33 6.56
CA LEU A 246 21.68 28.41 7.14
C LEU A 246 23.04 28.58 6.46
N LYS A 247 23.70 27.47 6.14
CA LYS A 247 25.02 27.49 5.48
C LYS A 247 24.90 28.04 4.07
N GLN A 248 23.88 27.62 3.32
CA GLN A 248 23.66 28.10 1.96
C GLN A 248 23.25 29.58 1.91
N ALA A 249 22.45 30.02 2.88
CA ALA A 249 22.07 31.43 3.06
C ALA A 249 23.31 32.29 3.37
N GLN A 250 24.18 31.79 4.25
CA GLN A 250 25.42 32.49 4.57
C GLN A 250 26.36 32.53 3.35
N GLU A 251 26.56 31.42 2.65
CA GLU A 251 27.34 31.38 1.42
C GLU A 251 26.79 32.35 0.36
N LEU A 252 25.47 32.57 0.31
CA LEU A 252 24.85 33.57 -0.58
C LEU A 252 25.24 35.00 -0.20
N LEU A 253 25.29 35.33 1.10
CA LEU A 253 25.77 36.63 1.58
C LEU A 253 27.26 36.84 1.25
N GLU A 254 28.08 35.80 1.38
CA GLU A 254 29.53 35.86 1.21
C GLU A 254 30.01 36.05 -0.23
N LEU A 255 29.25 35.59 -1.23
CA LEU A 255 29.59 35.79 -2.65
C LEU A 255 29.76 37.27 -3.01
N ASP A 256 30.78 37.60 -3.80
CA ASP A 256 31.11 38.99 -4.11
C ASP A 256 30.37 39.57 -5.32
N ARG A 257 30.11 38.76 -6.36
CA ARG A 257 29.45 39.24 -7.59
C ARG A 257 27.96 38.97 -7.53
N THR A 258 27.17 39.96 -7.96
CA THR A 258 25.70 39.81 -8.05
C THR A 258 25.30 38.62 -8.92
N GLU A 259 26.01 38.40 -10.03
CA GLU A 259 25.75 37.29 -10.95
C GLU A 259 25.89 35.92 -10.26
N ASP A 260 26.96 35.71 -9.48
CA ASP A 260 27.20 34.45 -8.76
C ASP A 260 26.09 34.20 -7.73
N LYS A 261 25.61 35.26 -7.06
CA LYS A 261 24.47 35.17 -6.14
C LYS A 261 23.20 34.77 -6.87
N LEU A 262 22.90 35.39 -8.00
CA LEU A 262 21.72 35.08 -8.82
C LEU A 262 21.74 33.61 -9.26
N ARG A 263 22.88 33.13 -9.79
CA ARG A 263 23.04 31.73 -10.16
C ARG A 263 22.83 30.78 -8.98
N LYS A 264 23.39 31.10 -7.81
CA LYS A 264 23.22 30.30 -6.60
C LYS A 264 21.76 30.27 -6.16
N LEU A 265 21.09 31.42 -6.09
CA LEU A 265 19.67 31.50 -5.73
C LEU A 265 18.78 30.74 -6.72
N MET A 266 19.03 30.88 -8.03
CA MET A 266 18.29 30.16 -9.07
C MET A 266 18.39 28.63 -8.90
N ASN A 267 19.58 28.11 -8.56
CA ASN A 267 19.78 26.69 -8.30
C ASN A 267 19.02 26.23 -7.04
N LEU A 268 19.01 27.05 -5.97
CA LEU A 268 18.27 26.76 -4.75
C LEU A 268 16.76 26.72 -5.01
N LEU A 269 16.22 27.73 -5.71
CA LEU A 269 14.81 27.81 -6.07
C LEU A 269 14.38 26.65 -6.98
N SER A 270 15.20 26.30 -7.98
CA SER A 270 14.91 25.19 -8.89
C SER A 270 14.79 23.87 -8.14
N LYS A 271 15.72 23.60 -7.23
CA LYS A 271 15.72 22.37 -6.42
C LYS A 271 14.50 22.31 -5.49
N GLU A 272 14.16 23.43 -4.84
CA GLU A 272 13.00 23.50 -3.96
C GLU A 272 11.69 23.27 -4.73
N LEU A 273 11.59 23.85 -5.92
CA LEU A 273 10.42 23.70 -6.80
C LEU A 273 10.23 22.24 -7.23
N GLU A 274 11.30 21.57 -7.62
CA GLU A 274 11.27 20.14 -8.01
C GLU A 274 10.78 19.24 -6.86
N VAL A 275 11.25 19.49 -5.63
CA VAL A 275 10.82 18.74 -4.44
C VAL A 275 9.33 18.94 -4.18
N LEU A 276 8.82 20.18 -4.27
CA LEU A 276 7.41 20.48 -4.04
C LEU A 276 6.50 19.90 -5.13
N GLU A 277 6.91 19.96 -6.40
CA GLU A 277 6.17 19.37 -7.51
C GLU A 277 6.09 17.84 -7.38
N LEU A 278 7.19 17.18 -7.01
CA LEU A 278 7.21 15.74 -6.74
C LEU A 278 6.30 15.38 -5.56
N GLY A 279 6.36 16.14 -4.47
CA GLY A 279 5.49 15.95 -3.31
C GLY A 279 4.00 16.04 -3.66
N ARG A 280 3.62 17.05 -4.47
CA ARG A 280 2.24 17.21 -4.95
C ARG A 280 1.80 16.06 -5.85
N LYS A 281 2.69 15.58 -6.72
CA LYS A 281 2.42 14.41 -7.58
C LYS A 281 2.16 13.15 -6.76
N ILE A 282 3.02 12.84 -5.78
CA ILE A 282 2.86 11.70 -4.87
C ILE A 282 1.54 11.79 -4.11
N GLN A 283 1.20 12.98 -3.60
CA GLN A 283 -0.07 13.19 -2.90
C GLN A 283 -1.29 12.93 -3.80
N SER A 284 -1.25 13.40 -5.05
CA SER A 284 -2.33 13.18 -6.02
C SER A 284 -2.48 11.70 -6.40
N GLU A 285 -1.38 10.97 -6.56
CA GLU A 285 -1.40 9.54 -6.85
C GLU A 285 -1.96 8.75 -5.67
N ALA A 286 -1.52 9.05 -4.45
CA ALA A 286 -2.03 8.43 -3.22
C ALA A 286 -3.53 8.67 -3.02
N GLN A 287 -4.00 9.89 -3.30
CA GLN A 287 -5.43 10.22 -3.23
C GLN A 287 -6.25 9.42 -4.26
N THR A 288 -5.75 9.31 -5.50
CA THR A 288 -6.43 8.56 -6.57
C THR A 288 -6.57 7.09 -6.23
N GLU A 289 -5.51 6.47 -5.70
CA GLU A 289 -5.55 5.07 -5.26
C GLU A 289 -6.50 4.88 -4.06
N MET A 290 -6.51 5.81 -3.11
CA MET A 290 -7.44 5.77 -1.98
C MET A 290 -8.91 5.88 -2.41
N GLU A 291 -9.22 6.75 -3.38
CA GLU A 291 -10.56 6.88 -3.97
C GLU A 291 -10.99 5.60 -4.71
N LYS A 292 -10.07 4.93 -5.42
CA LYS A 292 -10.34 3.62 -6.06
C LYS A 292 -10.68 2.56 -5.03
N VAL A 293 -9.88 2.43 -3.96
CA VAL A 293 -10.11 1.46 -2.89
C VAL A 293 -11.45 1.71 -2.18
N GLN A 294 -11.77 2.96 -1.86
CA GLN A 294 -13.05 3.32 -1.27
C GLN A 294 -14.23 2.99 -2.19
N ARG A 295 -14.11 3.29 -3.49
CA ARG A 295 -15.14 2.95 -4.48
C ARG A 295 -15.33 1.45 -4.60
N GLU A 296 -14.24 0.68 -4.65
CA GLU A 296 -14.31 -0.79 -4.73
C GLU A 296 -14.95 -1.40 -3.47
N PHE A 297 -14.58 -0.91 -2.28
CA PHE A 297 -15.20 -1.32 -1.01
C PHE A 297 -16.72 -1.06 -1.03
N TYR A 298 -17.12 0.15 -1.43
CA TYR A 298 -18.53 0.53 -1.52
C TYR A 298 -19.30 -0.34 -2.52
N LEU A 299 -18.75 -0.58 -3.72
CA LEU A 299 -19.37 -1.45 -4.72
C LEU A 299 -19.50 -2.90 -4.24
N ARG A 300 -18.52 -3.43 -3.51
CA ARG A 300 -18.61 -4.78 -2.92
C ARG A 300 -19.71 -4.87 -1.87
N GLU A 301 -19.83 -3.87 -1.00
CA GLU A 301 -20.93 -3.83 -0.02
C GLU A 301 -22.29 -3.67 -0.70
N GLN A 302 -22.39 -2.88 -1.78
CA GLN A 302 -23.61 -2.80 -2.59
C GLN A 302 -23.96 -4.15 -3.25
N ILE A 303 -22.99 -4.84 -3.84
CA ILE A 303 -23.22 -6.18 -4.42
C ILE A 303 -23.71 -7.16 -3.34
N LYS A 304 -23.10 -7.16 -2.15
CA LYS A 304 -23.57 -8.00 -1.03
C LYS A 304 -24.99 -7.65 -0.60
N ALA A 305 -25.35 -6.37 -0.56
CA ALA A 305 -26.70 -5.93 -0.22
C ALA A 305 -27.71 -6.38 -1.30
N ILE A 306 -27.36 -6.19 -2.58
CA ILE A 306 -28.17 -6.64 -3.73
C ILE A 306 -28.35 -8.16 -3.71
N GLN A 307 -27.29 -8.95 -3.45
CA GLN A 307 -27.37 -10.42 -3.34
C GLN A 307 -28.27 -10.89 -2.19
N ARG A 308 -28.32 -10.15 -1.07
CA ARG A 308 -29.25 -10.43 0.03
C ARG A 308 -30.69 -10.09 -0.33
N GLU A 309 -30.93 -8.99 -1.06
CA GLU A 309 -32.28 -8.59 -1.48
C GLU A 309 -32.83 -9.44 -2.64
N LEU A 310 -31.97 -9.93 -3.54
CA LEU A 310 -32.36 -10.76 -4.69
C LEU A 310 -32.61 -12.25 -4.35
N GLY A 311 -32.27 -12.71 -3.14
CA GLY A 311 -32.40 -14.13 -2.76
C GLY A 311 -31.46 -15.10 -3.49
N GLU A 312 -30.61 -14.60 -4.41
CA GLU A 312 -29.62 -15.41 -5.15
C GLU A 312 -28.48 -15.94 -4.27
N GLY A 313 -28.37 -15.48 -3.02
CA GLY A 313 -27.41 -15.99 -2.04
C GLY A 313 -27.68 -17.41 -1.57
N ASP A 314 -28.90 -17.94 -1.69
CA ASP A 314 -29.25 -19.24 -1.12
C ASP A 314 -28.66 -20.43 -1.91
N GLU A 315 -28.67 -20.43 -3.24
CA GLU A 315 -28.25 -21.61 -4.02
C GLU A 315 -26.75 -21.91 -3.92
N GLN A 316 -25.90 -20.89 -4.03
CA GLN A 316 -24.45 -21.07 -3.92
C GLN A 316 -24.04 -21.47 -2.50
N ILE A 317 -24.67 -20.88 -1.48
CA ILE A 317 -24.42 -21.23 -0.08
C ILE A 317 -24.85 -22.67 0.20
N VAL A 318 -26.04 -23.07 -0.26
CA VAL A 318 -26.54 -24.45 -0.13
C VAL A 318 -25.59 -25.46 -0.78
N GLU A 319 -25.08 -25.16 -1.99
CA GLU A 319 -24.13 -26.01 -2.68
C GLU A 319 -22.79 -26.15 -1.91
N ILE A 320 -22.26 -25.06 -1.36
CA ILE A 320 -21.03 -25.07 -0.57
C ILE A 320 -21.20 -25.93 0.70
N GLU A 321 -22.32 -25.79 1.40
CA GLU A 321 -22.62 -26.60 2.58
C GLU A 321 -22.80 -28.08 2.23
N GLU A 322 -23.41 -28.40 1.08
CA GLU A 322 -23.55 -29.78 0.61
C GLU A 322 -22.18 -30.44 0.38
N PHE A 323 -21.26 -29.76 -0.32
CA PHE A 323 -19.91 -30.28 -0.52
C PHE A 323 -19.13 -30.40 0.78
N ARG A 324 -19.26 -29.43 1.70
CA ARG A 324 -18.62 -29.51 3.02
C ARG A 324 -19.05 -30.76 3.78
N ARG A 325 -20.36 -31.06 3.79
CA ARG A 325 -20.89 -32.28 4.41
C ARG A 325 -20.34 -33.54 3.75
N LYS A 326 -20.38 -33.62 2.41
CA LYS A 326 -19.86 -34.79 1.67
C LYS A 326 -18.37 -35.02 1.92
N ILE A 327 -17.56 -33.96 2.02
CA ILE A 327 -16.14 -34.08 2.32
C ILE A 327 -15.92 -34.70 3.69
N ALA A 328 -16.65 -34.22 4.70
CA ALA A 328 -16.58 -34.74 6.07
C ALA A 328 -16.99 -36.23 6.16
N GLU A 329 -18.05 -36.63 5.47
CA GLU A 329 -18.63 -37.99 5.54
C GLU A 329 -17.89 -39.03 4.69
N SER A 330 -17.16 -38.62 3.65
CA SER A 330 -16.55 -39.54 2.66
C SER A 330 -15.54 -40.53 3.26
N GLY A 331 -14.83 -40.15 4.31
CA GLY A 331 -13.68 -40.90 4.85
C GLY A 331 -12.45 -40.89 3.93
N MET A 332 -12.26 -39.81 3.16
CA MET A 332 -11.08 -39.59 2.32
C MET A 332 -9.77 -39.48 3.13
N SER A 333 -8.64 -39.77 2.49
CA SER A 333 -7.30 -39.61 3.11
C SER A 333 -7.00 -38.14 3.42
N ASP A 334 -6.04 -37.88 4.32
CA ASP A 334 -5.69 -36.51 4.71
C ASP A 334 -5.20 -35.66 3.53
N GLU A 335 -4.46 -36.26 2.60
CA GLU A 335 -4.01 -35.61 1.37
C GLU A 335 -5.21 -35.19 0.49
N ALA A 336 -6.16 -36.11 0.26
CA ALA A 336 -7.36 -35.83 -0.53
C ALA A 336 -8.28 -34.81 0.15
N ARG A 337 -8.42 -34.88 1.48
CA ARG A 337 -9.21 -33.93 2.28
C ARG A 337 -8.67 -32.52 2.14
N LYS A 338 -7.36 -32.35 2.32
CA LYS A 338 -6.71 -31.03 2.22
C LYS A 338 -6.92 -30.39 0.86
N GLU A 339 -6.82 -31.16 -0.22
CA GLU A 339 -7.04 -30.63 -1.57
C GLU A 339 -8.52 -30.34 -1.84
N ALA A 340 -9.45 -31.18 -1.37
CA ALA A 340 -10.89 -30.93 -1.49
C ALA A 340 -11.33 -29.67 -0.73
N GLU A 341 -10.83 -29.46 0.49
CA GLU A 341 -11.12 -28.25 1.29
C GLU A 341 -10.56 -26.99 0.64
N ARG A 342 -9.36 -27.06 0.06
CA ARG A 342 -8.74 -25.95 -0.67
C ARG A 342 -9.57 -25.54 -1.89
N GLU A 343 -10.03 -26.52 -2.67
CA GLU A 343 -10.85 -26.25 -3.85
C GLU A 343 -12.27 -25.78 -3.46
N LEU A 344 -12.83 -26.25 -2.33
CA LEU A 344 -14.10 -25.75 -1.79
C LEU A 344 -14.01 -24.28 -1.33
N ASP A 345 -12.92 -23.89 -0.65
CA ASP A 345 -12.67 -22.49 -0.28
C ASP A 345 -12.56 -21.61 -1.53
N ARG A 346 -11.91 -22.09 -2.60
CA ARG A 346 -11.89 -21.41 -3.91
C ARG A 346 -13.30 -21.25 -4.50
N LEU A 347 -14.09 -22.31 -4.53
CA LEU A 347 -15.46 -22.28 -5.05
C LEU A 347 -16.33 -21.25 -4.29
N SER A 348 -16.13 -21.12 -2.98
CA SER A 348 -16.88 -20.18 -2.14
C SER A 348 -16.65 -18.69 -2.45
N LYS A 349 -15.51 -18.37 -3.06
CA LYS A 349 -15.10 -16.99 -3.38
C LYS A 349 -15.34 -16.62 -4.85
N LEU A 350 -15.54 -17.62 -5.70
CA LEU A 350 -15.74 -17.42 -7.13
C LEU A 350 -17.20 -17.07 -7.44
N PRO A 351 -17.44 -16.06 -8.29
CA PRO A 351 -18.77 -15.84 -8.86
C PRO A 351 -19.20 -17.06 -9.70
N THR A 352 -20.49 -17.40 -9.65
CA THR A 352 -21.07 -18.53 -10.41
C THR A 352 -20.88 -18.41 -11.93
N ALA A 353 -20.74 -17.18 -12.46
CA ALA A 353 -20.48 -16.90 -13.87
C ALA A 353 -19.02 -17.17 -14.32
N ALA A 354 -18.09 -17.45 -13.40
CA ALA A 354 -16.69 -17.66 -13.75
C ALA A 354 -16.48 -19.02 -14.46
N ALA A 355 -15.64 -19.05 -15.50
CA ALA A 355 -15.33 -20.28 -16.23
C ALA A 355 -14.70 -21.38 -15.34
N GLU A 356 -13.99 -20.98 -14.28
CA GLU A 356 -13.37 -21.90 -13.30
C GLU A 356 -14.40 -22.55 -12.36
N TYR A 357 -15.58 -21.93 -12.17
CA TYR A 357 -16.60 -22.40 -11.23
C TYR A 357 -17.07 -23.81 -11.59
N GLY A 358 -17.44 -24.03 -12.85
CA GLY A 358 -17.92 -25.34 -13.32
C GLY A 358 -16.85 -26.43 -13.24
N VAL A 359 -15.58 -26.08 -13.44
CA VAL A 359 -14.45 -27.03 -13.37
C VAL A 359 -14.22 -27.49 -11.94
N ILE A 360 -14.18 -26.54 -10.99
CA ILE A 360 -13.98 -26.83 -9.56
C ILE A 360 -15.17 -27.63 -9.00
N ARG A 361 -16.39 -27.22 -9.35
CA ARG A 361 -17.62 -27.94 -8.98
C ARG A 361 -17.59 -29.40 -9.44
N THR A 362 -17.24 -29.63 -10.71
CA THR A 362 -17.14 -30.99 -11.28
C THR A 362 -16.06 -31.81 -10.58
N TYR A 363 -14.92 -31.21 -10.26
CA TYR A 363 -13.86 -31.87 -9.51
C TYR A 363 -14.30 -32.28 -8.10
N LEU A 364 -14.97 -31.37 -7.36
CA LEU A 364 -15.51 -31.65 -6.03
C LEU A 364 -16.58 -32.75 -6.07
N ASP A 365 -17.44 -32.77 -7.09
CA ASP A 365 -18.40 -33.86 -7.32
C ASP A 365 -17.70 -35.21 -7.52
N TRP A 366 -16.65 -35.26 -8.35
CA TRP A 366 -15.88 -36.48 -8.55
C TRP A 366 -15.21 -36.97 -7.27
N ILE A 367 -14.47 -36.11 -6.58
CA ILE A 367 -13.68 -36.53 -5.41
C ILE A 367 -14.59 -36.96 -4.25
N THR A 368 -15.72 -36.30 -4.05
CA THR A 368 -16.67 -36.65 -2.97
C THR A 368 -17.52 -37.87 -3.29
N SER A 369 -17.75 -38.18 -4.57
CA SER A 369 -18.51 -39.36 -5.00
C SER A 369 -17.70 -40.67 -4.99
N LEU A 370 -16.39 -40.61 -4.75
CA LEU A 370 -15.56 -41.81 -4.73
C LEU A 370 -15.73 -42.61 -3.42
N PRO A 371 -15.70 -43.95 -3.49
CA PRO A 371 -15.89 -44.80 -2.32
C PRO A 371 -14.60 -44.92 -1.47
N TRP A 372 -14.22 -43.85 -0.78
CA TRP A 372 -12.97 -43.79 0.01
C TRP A 372 -12.93 -44.76 1.19
N SER A 373 -14.06 -44.93 1.88
CA SER A 373 -14.21 -45.76 3.09
C SER A 373 -15.18 -46.93 2.90
N LYS A 374 -16.10 -46.84 1.92
CA LYS A 374 -17.14 -47.85 1.68
C LYS A 374 -16.54 -49.13 1.08
N THR A 375 -16.61 -50.24 1.82
CA THR A 375 -16.13 -51.56 1.41
C THR A 375 -17.20 -52.64 1.51
N THR A 376 -17.14 -53.63 0.64
CA THR A 376 -17.92 -54.88 0.78
C THR A 376 -17.28 -55.81 1.81
N LEU A 377 -18.10 -56.57 2.53
CA LEU A 377 -17.63 -57.58 3.47
C LEU A 377 -17.09 -58.80 2.70
N ASP A 378 -15.81 -59.09 2.92
CA ASP A 378 -15.06 -60.08 2.15
C ASP A 378 -15.32 -61.49 2.69
N ASN A 379 -15.69 -62.43 1.80
CA ASN A 379 -15.86 -63.84 2.12
C ASN A 379 -14.72 -64.68 1.50
N LEU A 380 -13.78 -65.11 2.32
CA LEU A 380 -12.65 -65.95 1.87
C LEU A 380 -12.81 -67.42 2.29
N ASP A 381 -14.04 -67.89 2.48
CA ASP A 381 -14.29 -69.31 2.69
C ASP A 381 -14.10 -70.11 1.39
N ILE A 382 -13.05 -70.94 1.37
CA ILE A 382 -12.70 -71.79 0.23
C ILE A 382 -13.78 -72.85 -0.02
N GLY A 383 -14.48 -73.31 1.02
CA GLY A 383 -15.60 -74.25 0.88
C GLY A 383 -16.78 -73.61 0.15
N ASN A 384 -17.13 -72.38 0.54
CA ASN A 384 -18.11 -71.57 -0.19
C ASN A 384 -17.69 -71.29 -1.63
N ALA A 385 -16.43 -70.89 -1.84
CA ALA A 385 -15.92 -70.60 -3.18
C ALA A 385 -15.99 -71.82 -4.11
N ARG A 386 -15.66 -73.02 -3.61
CA ARG A 386 -15.80 -74.26 -4.39
C ARG A 386 -17.25 -74.51 -4.80
N ARG A 387 -18.18 -74.38 -3.86
CA ARG A 387 -19.62 -74.56 -4.11
C ARG A 387 -20.15 -73.61 -5.19
N VAL A 388 -19.78 -72.32 -5.09
CA VAL A 388 -20.16 -71.28 -6.06
C VAL A 388 -19.59 -71.56 -7.44
N LEU A 389 -18.31 -71.94 -7.53
CA LEU A 389 -17.67 -72.28 -8.81
C LEU A 389 -18.28 -73.54 -9.45
N ASP A 390 -18.64 -74.54 -8.65
CA ASP A 390 -19.29 -75.77 -9.12
C ASP A 390 -20.74 -75.56 -9.57
N GLU A 391 -21.45 -74.63 -8.93
CA GLU A 391 -22.80 -74.22 -9.33
C GLU A 391 -22.81 -73.43 -10.65
N ASP A 392 -21.89 -72.47 -10.80
CA ASP A 392 -21.88 -71.56 -11.96
C ASP A 392 -21.27 -72.19 -13.22
N HIS A 393 -20.39 -73.19 -13.06
CA HIS A 393 -19.63 -73.77 -14.18
C HIS A 393 -19.57 -75.29 -14.07
N TYR A 394 -20.02 -76.01 -15.10
CA TYR A 394 -19.85 -77.47 -15.17
C TYR A 394 -18.42 -77.84 -15.63
N GLY A 395 -17.80 -78.84 -14.98
CA GLY A 395 -16.44 -79.29 -15.33
C GLY A 395 -15.34 -78.35 -14.84
N LEU A 396 -14.33 -78.09 -15.70
CA LEU A 396 -13.19 -77.17 -15.47
C LEU A 396 -12.43 -77.41 -14.15
N LYS A 397 -12.27 -78.66 -13.73
CA LYS A 397 -11.67 -79.02 -12.42
C LYS A 397 -10.33 -78.33 -12.18
N ASP A 398 -9.40 -78.45 -13.12
CA ASP A 398 -8.06 -77.86 -13.01
C ASP A 398 -8.10 -76.33 -12.85
N ILE A 399 -8.99 -75.64 -13.58
CA ILE A 399 -9.13 -74.19 -13.51
C ILE A 399 -9.74 -73.77 -12.17
N LYS A 400 -10.77 -74.48 -11.71
CA LYS A 400 -11.39 -74.23 -10.41
C LYS A 400 -10.41 -74.45 -9.27
N ASP A 401 -9.62 -75.52 -9.32
CA ASP A 401 -8.61 -75.80 -8.31
C ASP A 401 -7.53 -74.70 -8.29
N ARG A 402 -7.10 -74.17 -9.45
CA ARG A 402 -6.21 -72.99 -9.51
C ARG A 402 -6.83 -71.72 -8.91
N ILE A 403 -8.12 -71.47 -9.15
CA ILE A 403 -8.83 -70.32 -8.55
C ILE A 403 -8.88 -70.49 -7.02
N LEU A 404 -9.17 -71.70 -6.53
CA LEU A 404 -9.23 -72.00 -5.11
C LEU A 404 -7.85 -71.90 -4.44
N GLU A 405 -6.79 -72.36 -5.10
CA GLU A 405 -5.40 -72.15 -4.65
C GLU A 405 -5.09 -70.65 -4.51
N TYR A 406 -5.45 -69.84 -5.51
CA TYR A 406 -5.27 -68.40 -5.48
C TYR A 406 -6.01 -67.75 -4.30
N LEU A 407 -7.28 -68.12 -4.08
CA LEU A 407 -8.07 -67.62 -2.96
C LEU A 407 -7.51 -68.11 -1.61
N ALA A 408 -6.99 -69.34 -1.53
CA ALA A 408 -6.39 -69.88 -0.32
C ALA A 408 -5.10 -69.15 0.06
N VAL A 409 -4.23 -68.84 -0.91
CA VAL A 409 -3.04 -68.00 -0.69
C VAL A 409 -3.45 -66.61 -0.18
N ARG A 410 -4.51 -66.03 -0.76
CA ARG A 410 -5.03 -64.71 -0.33
C ARG A 410 -5.60 -64.75 1.09
N LYS A 411 -6.32 -65.82 1.45
CA LYS A 411 -6.82 -66.06 2.82
C LYS A 411 -5.67 -66.16 3.81
N LEU A 412 -4.68 -67.03 3.56
CA LEU A 412 -3.51 -67.22 4.41
C LEU A 412 -2.71 -65.93 4.62
N ARG A 413 -2.60 -65.09 3.58
CA ARG A 413 -1.95 -63.77 3.70
C ARG A 413 -2.73 -62.82 4.59
N LYS A 414 -4.07 -62.79 4.47
CA LYS A 414 -4.94 -61.98 5.34
C LYS A 414 -4.84 -62.44 6.79
N ASP A 415 -4.85 -63.75 7.03
CA ASP A 415 -4.77 -64.34 8.37
C ASP A 415 -3.39 -64.10 9.02
N ARG A 416 -2.32 -63.93 8.21
CA ARG A 416 -0.95 -63.64 8.67
C ARG A 416 -0.56 -62.16 8.57
N ALA A 417 -1.51 -61.26 8.28
CA ALA A 417 -1.22 -59.85 8.05
C ALA A 417 -0.52 -59.21 9.27
N ASP A 418 -0.97 -59.51 10.49
CA ASP A 418 -0.41 -58.99 11.75
C ASP A 418 1.03 -59.51 12.05
N GLU A 419 1.39 -60.67 11.52
CA GLU A 419 2.74 -61.25 11.63
C GLU A 419 3.69 -60.70 10.55
N LEU A 420 3.16 -60.41 9.35
CA LEU A 420 3.89 -59.86 8.21
C LEU A 420 4.18 -58.35 8.38
N GLU A 421 3.32 -57.59 9.07
CA GLU A 421 3.56 -56.17 9.36
C GLU A 421 4.72 -55.91 10.34
N LYS A 422 5.06 -56.88 11.21
CA LYS A 422 6.18 -56.77 12.17
C LYS A 422 7.55 -57.02 11.55
N GLY A 423 7.61 -57.59 10.36
CA GLY A 423 8.85 -57.82 9.60
C GLY A 423 8.98 -56.81 8.47
N GLU A 424 9.36 -55.57 8.78
CA GLU A 424 9.73 -54.57 7.77
C GLU A 424 10.90 -55.07 6.91
N THR A 425 10.59 -55.80 5.85
CA THR A 425 11.57 -56.14 4.84
C THR A 425 11.66 -54.93 3.90
N LYS A 426 12.79 -54.20 3.93
CA LYS A 426 13.07 -53.01 3.10
C LYS A 426 13.10 -53.26 1.58
N ASP A 427 12.75 -54.46 1.13
CA ASP A 427 12.85 -54.91 -0.25
C ASP A 427 11.53 -54.64 -1.00
N ARG A 428 11.47 -53.52 -1.73
CA ARG A 428 10.29 -53.08 -2.50
C ARG A 428 9.75 -54.16 -3.45
N ILE A 429 10.64 -54.99 -4.02
CA ILE A 429 10.29 -56.04 -4.98
C ILE A 429 9.49 -57.18 -4.34
N ARG A 430 9.69 -57.45 -3.03
CA ARG A 430 8.92 -58.48 -2.31
C ARG A 430 7.50 -58.02 -1.98
N ARG A 431 7.30 -56.71 -1.75
CA ARG A 431 5.99 -56.06 -1.63
C ARG A 431 5.21 -56.11 -2.95
N GLU A 432 5.87 -55.91 -4.08
CA GLU A 432 5.21 -55.94 -5.41
C GLU A 432 4.64 -57.32 -5.80
N ARG A 433 5.14 -58.43 -5.22
CA ARG A 433 4.53 -59.77 -5.38
C ARG A 433 3.30 -60.01 -4.51
N GLU A 434 2.81 -59.00 -3.79
CA GLU A 434 1.61 -59.07 -2.96
C GLU A 434 0.31 -59.22 -3.79
N GLY A 435 0.33 -58.77 -5.05
CA GLY A 435 -0.84 -58.68 -5.93
C GLY A 435 -0.72 -59.46 -7.24
N ALA A 436 -0.63 -60.79 -7.20
CA ALA A 436 -0.75 -61.59 -8.42
C ALA A 436 -2.13 -61.36 -9.05
N ILE A 437 -2.16 -60.90 -10.30
CA ILE A 437 -3.39 -60.71 -11.09
C ILE A 437 -3.72 -62.03 -11.78
N LEU A 438 -4.94 -62.55 -11.62
CA LEU A 438 -5.39 -63.74 -12.33
C LEU A 438 -5.61 -63.40 -13.81
N CYS A 439 -4.83 -64.04 -14.69
CA CYS A 439 -4.96 -63.90 -16.14
C CYS A 439 -5.59 -65.16 -16.73
N PHE A 440 -6.80 -65.04 -17.28
CA PHE A 440 -7.49 -66.13 -17.97
C PHE A 440 -7.21 -66.06 -19.47
N VAL A 441 -6.55 -67.08 -20.02
CA VAL A 441 -6.21 -67.16 -21.45
C VAL A 441 -6.94 -68.33 -22.11
N GLY A 442 -7.49 -68.11 -23.30
CA GLY A 442 -8.16 -69.16 -24.09
C GLY A 442 -8.97 -68.57 -25.26
N PRO A 443 -9.62 -69.41 -26.08
CA PRO A 443 -10.46 -68.94 -27.18
C PRO A 443 -11.70 -68.15 -26.69
N PRO A 444 -12.34 -67.33 -27.54
CA PRO A 444 -13.59 -66.66 -27.18
C PRO A 444 -14.69 -67.68 -26.85
N GLY A 445 -15.63 -67.31 -25.97
CA GLY A 445 -16.78 -68.16 -25.62
C GLY A 445 -16.56 -69.19 -24.51
N VAL A 446 -15.34 -69.35 -23.97
CA VAL A 446 -15.03 -70.35 -22.91
C VAL A 446 -15.42 -69.95 -21.47
N GLY A 447 -16.19 -68.87 -21.30
CA GLY A 447 -16.67 -68.46 -19.96
C GLY A 447 -15.66 -67.71 -19.09
N LYS A 448 -14.64 -67.05 -19.65
CA LYS A 448 -13.67 -66.24 -18.88
C LYS A 448 -14.35 -65.16 -18.03
N THR A 449 -15.28 -64.41 -18.63
CA THR A 449 -15.98 -63.33 -17.95
C THR A 449 -16.93 -63.84 -16.87
N SER A 450 -17.60 -64.97 -17.12
CA SER A 450 -18.46 -65.60 -16.13
C SER A 450 -17.67 -66.18 -14.97
N LEU A 451 -16.45 -66.70 -15.18
CA LEU A 451 -15.56 -67.10 -14.08
C LEU A 451 -15.20 -65.91 -13.17
N GLY A 452 -14.89 -64.74 -13.74
CA GLY A 452 -14.64 -63.52 -12.97
C GLY A 452 -15.84 -63.09 -12.11
N ALA A 453 -17.05 -63.19 -12.66
CA ALA A 453 -18.29 -62.92 -11.93
C ALA A 453 -18.53 -63.94 -10.80
N SER A 454 -18.27 -65.23 -11.03
CA SER A 454 -18.36 -66.28 -10.01
C SER A 454 -17.37 -66.07 -8.86
N ILE A 455 -16.15 -65.60 -9.16
CA ILE A 455 -15.17 -65.25 -8.13
C ILE A 455 -15.69 -64.09 -7.27
N ALA A 456 -16.27 -63.06 -7.89
CA ALA A 456 -16.86 -61.94 -7.15
C ALA A 456 -18.04 -62.38 -6.27
N ARG A 457 -18.91 -63.25 -6.81
CA ARG A 457 -20.02 -63.88 -6.08
C ARG A 457 -19.53 -64.69 -4.88
N ALA A 458 -18.50 -65.52 -5.08
CA ALA A 458 -17.88 -66.31 -4.03
C ALA A 458 -17.28 -65.44 -2.91
N MET A 459 -16.66 -64.32 -3.30
CA MET A 459 -16.01 -63.38 -2.38
C MET A 459 -16.95 -62.38 -1.72
N GLY A 460 -18.21 -62.30 -2.13
CA GLY A 460 -19.15 -61.27 -1.66
C GLY A 460 -18.77 -59.84 -2.10
N ARG A 461 -17.97 -59.70 -3.16
CA ARG A 461 -17.49 -58.41 -3.68
C ARG A 461 -18.30 -57.98 -4.88
N LYS A 462 -18.44 -56.67 -5.09
CA LYS A 462 -19.05 -56.16 -6.32
C LYS A 462 -18.16 -56.45 -7.53
N PHE A 463 -18.78 -56.88 -8.62
CA PHE A 463 -18.14 -57.17 -9.89
C PHE A 463 -18.37 -56.03 -10.88
N ILE A 464 -17.33 -55.61 -11.59
CA ILE A 464 -17.46 -54.68 -12.72
C ILE A 464 -16.45 -55.04 -13.81
N ARG A 465 -16.89 -54.94 -15.07
CA ARG A 465 -16.07 -55.24 -16.24
C ARG A 465 -15.63 -53.95 -16.92
N MET A 466 -14.36 -53.90 -17.29
CA MET A 466 -13.78 -52.86 -18.13
C MET A 466 -13.14 -53.54 -19.35
N SER A 467 -13.63 -53.25 -20.56
CA SER A 467 -12.96 -53.69 -21.79
C SER A 467 -11.79 -52.77 -22.09
N LEU A 468 -10.64 -53.39 -22.36
CA LEU A 468 -9.43 -52.76 -22.85
C LEU A 468 -9.33 -52.81 -24.38
N GLY A 469 -10.28 -53.48 -25.04
CA GLY A 469 -10.37 -53.55 -26.49
C GLY A 469 -10.48 -52.15 -27.09
N GLY A 470 -9.54 -51.82 -27.98
CA GLY A 470 -9.52 -50.53 -28.67
C GLY A 470 -8.95 -49.36 -27.87
N VAL A 471 -8.46 -49.58 -26.64
CA VAL A 471 -7.70 -48.57 -25.89
C VAL A 471 -6.36 -48.35 -26.58
N ARG A 472 -6.07 -47.08 -26.90
CA ARG A 472 -4.85 -46.67 -27.62
C ARG A 472 -4.06 -45.58 -26.92
N ASP A 473 -4.69 -44.86 -26.01
CA ASP A 473 -4.11 -43.72 -25.31
C ASP A 473 -4.12 -43.96 -23.79
N GLU A 474 -3.03 -43.59 -23.13
CA GLU A 474 -2.89 -43.59 -21.68
C GLU A 474 -3.93 -42.69 -20.99
N ALA A 475 -4.35 -41.61 -21.66
CA ALA A 475 -5.37 -40.72 -21.15
C ALA A 475 -6.73 -41.42 -20.92
N GLU A 476 -7.01 -42.54 -21.58
CA GLU A 476 -8.21 -43.33 -21.31
C GLU A 476 -8.16 -44.04 -19.94
N ILE A 477 -6.96 -44.37 -19.46
CA ILE A 477 -6.74 -45.04 -18.18
C ILE A 477 -6.56 -44.00 -17.06
N ARG A 478 -5.72 -42.98 -17.26
CA ARG A 478 -5.39 -41.94 -16.26
C ARG A 478 -6.36 -40.76 -16.25
N GLY A 479 -6.93 -40.40 -17.40
CA GLY A 479 -7.72 -39.19 -17.59
C GLY A 479 -6.88 -38.01 -18.10
N PHE A 480 -7.55 -36.88 -18.32
CA PHE A 480 -6.93 -35.65 -18.81
C PHE A 480 -6.65 -34.68 -17.66
N ARG A 481 -5.67 -33.77 -17.84
CA ARG A 481 -5.48 -32.66 -16.92
C ARG A 481 -6.74 -31.80 -16.86
N ARG A 482 -7.14 -31.42 -15.63
CA ARG A 482 -8.34 -30.61 -15.35
C ARG A 482 -8.41 -29.26 -16.07
N THR A 483 -7.29 -28.77 -16.60
CA THR A 483 -7.19 -27.51 -17.35
C THR A 483 -7.78 -27.60 -18.76
N TYR A 484 -8.01 -28.80 -19.28
CA TYR A 484 -8.65 -28.97 -20.58
C TYR A 484 -10.17 -28.91 -20.46
N ILE A 485 -10.82 -28.19 -21.38
CA ILE A 485 -12.28 -28.11 -21.46
C ILE A 485 -12.82 -29.53 -21.70
N GLY A 486 -13.75 -29.98 -20.85
CA GLY A 486 -14.31 -31.33 -20.92
C GLY A 486 -13.40 -32.43 -20.39
N ALA A 487 -12.32 -32.10 -19.65
CA ALA A 487 -11.47 -33.10 -19.01
C ALA A 487 -12.28 -33.98 -18.05
N MET A 488 -12.14 -35.30 -18.22
CA MET A 488 -12.76 -36.32 -17.38
C MET A 488 -11.68 -37.21 -16.75
N PRO A 489 -11.92 -37.75 -15.55
CA PRO A 489 -11.06 -38.79 -14.99
C PRO A 489 -11.01 -40.03 -15.89
N GLY A 490 -9.93 -40.79 -15.82
CA GLY A 490 -9.79 -42.01 -16.60
C GLY A 490 -10.79 -43.11 -16.23
N ARG A 491 -10.91 -44.13 -17.09
CA ARG A 491 -11.91 -45.20 -16.97
C ARG A 491 -11.89 -45.90 -15.62
N LEU A 492 -10.74 -46.03 -14.95
CA LEU A 492 -10.68 -46.67 -13.63
C LEU A 492 -11.41 -45.87 -12.56
N ILE A 493 -11.15 -44.56 -12.46
CA ILE A 493 -11.82 -43.69 -11.50
C ILE A 493 -13.33 -43.64 -11.76
N GLN A 494 -13.74 -43.59 -13.04
CA GLN A 494 -15.15 -43.69 -13.42
C GLN A 494 -15.77 -45.03 -12.99
N THR A 495 -15.04 -46.13 -13.13
CA THR A 495 -15.48 -47.46 -12.72
C THR A 495 -15.64 -47.57 -11.20
N LEU A 496 -14.71 -47.00 -10.44
CA LEU A 496 -14.79 -46.92 -8.97
C LEU A 496 -16.00 -46.11 -8.50
N ARG A 497 -16.29 -44.98 -9.16
CA ARG A 497 -17.50 -44.20 -8.89
C ARG A 497 -18.77 -45.02 -9.17
N ARG A 498 -18.82 -45.76 -10.29
CA ARG A 498 -19.99 -46.59 -10.66
C ARG A 498 -20.22 -47.77 -9.71
N VAL A 499 -19.15 -48.40 -9.24
CA VAL A 499 -19.27 -49.59 -8.36
C VAL A 499 -19.49 -49.20 -6.89
N GLU A 500 -19.18 -47.96 -6.51
CA GLU A 500 -19.41 -47.37 -5.17
C GLU A 500 -18.79 -48.18 -4.01
N THR A 501 -17.71 -48.91 -4.27
CA THR A 501 -16.97 -49.65 -3.23
C THR A 501 -15.48 -49.57 -3.51
N ARG A 502 -14.64 -49.54 -2.47
CA ARG A 502 -13.17 -49.45 -2.62
C ARG A 502 -12.49 -50.77 -2.94
N ASN A 503 -13.16 -51.90 -2.69
CA ASN A 503 -12.62 -53.24 -2.87
C ASN A 503 -13.34 -54.10 -3.94
N PRO A 504 -13.72 -53.54 -5.12
CA PRO A 504 -14.43 -54.30 -6.15
C PRO A 504 -13.51 -55.32 -6.81
N ILE A 505 -14.10 -56.28 -7.51
CA ILE A 505 -13.39 -57.08 -8.51
C ILE A 505 -13.60 -56.41 -9.86
N ILE A 506 -12.52 -55.83 -10.39
CA ILE A 506 -12.49 -55.23 -11.72
C ILE A 506 -11.92 -56.26 -12.68
N MET A 507 -12.71 -56.69 -13.67
CA MET A 507 -12.23 -57.54 -14.73
C MET A 507 -11.77 -56.69 -15.92
N LEU A 508 -10.49 -56.77 -16.24
CA LEU A 508 -9.88 -56.18 -17.43
C LEU A 508 -9.99 -57.18 -18.58
N ASP A 509 -10.94 -56.93 -19.49
CA ASP A 509 -11.25 -57.82 -20.61
C ASP A 509 -10.45 -57.41 -21.87
N GLU A 510 -10.09 -58.39 -22.71
CA GLU A 510 -9.39 -58.17 -23.99
C GLU A 510 -8.04 -57.43 -23.89
N ILE A 511 -7.24 -57.77 -22.88
CA ILE A 511 -5.89 -57.17 -22.70
C ILE A 511 -4.96 -57.42 -23.91
N ASP A 512 -5.19 -58.50 -24.67
CA ASP A 512 -4.47 -58.81 -25.91
C ASP A 512 -4.80 -57.84 -27.06
N LYS A 513 -5.86 -57.04 -26.93
CA LYS A 513 -6.33 -56.04 -27.91
C LYS A 513 -5.90 -54.61 -27.56
N LEU A 514 -5.00 -54.43 -26.61
CA LEU A 514 -4.36 -53.15 -26.35
C LEU A 514 -3.52 -52.73 -27.54
N GLY A 515 -3.87 -51.57 -28.13
CA GLY A 515 -3.10 -50.99 -29.23
C GLY A 515 -1.95 -50.14 -28.70
N ARG A 516 -0.82 -50.13 -29.42
CA ARG A 516 0.24 -49.13 -29.22
C ARG A 516 0.04 -48.00 -30.22
N ASP A 517 -0.03 -46.76 -29.74
CA ASP A 517 -0.11 -45.57 -30.57
C ASP A 517 1.04 -44.60 -30.22
N PHE A 518 1.35 -43.65 -31.10
CA PHE A 518 2.53 -42.79 -31.00
C PHE A 518 2.54 -41.83 -29.77
N ARG A 519 1.42 -41.76 -29.02
CA ARG A 519 1.18 -40.80 -27.92
C ARG A 519 1.48 -41.34 -26.52
N GLY A 520 1.77 -42.65 -26.36
CA GLY A 520 2.09 -43.25 -25.07
C GLY A 520 1.92 -44.78 -25.06
N ASP A 521 2.38 -45.43 -24.00
CA ASP A 521 2.21 -46.88 -23.80
C ASP A 521 1.13 -47.14 -22.74
N PRO A 522 -0.12 -47.50 -23.13
CA PRO A 522 -1.20 -47.76 -22.17
C PRO A 522 -0.88 -48.94 -21.23
N ALA A 523 0.06 -49.82 -21.59
CA ALA A 523 0.53 -50.87 -20.69
C ALA A 523 1.27 -50.31 -19.48
N SER A 524 2.03 -49.22 -19.65
CA SER A 524 2.71 -48.55 -18.54
C SER A 524 1.71 -47.92 -17.57
N ALA A 525 0.63 -47.33 -18.09
CA ALA A 525 -0.45 -46.79 -17.28
C ALA A 525 -1.18 -47.88 -16.47
N LEU A 526 -1.35 -49.09 -17.03
CA LEU A 526 -1.96 -50.23 -16.34
C LEU A 526 -1.05 -50.88 -15.29
N LEU A 527 0.25 -50.62 -15.29
CA LEU A 527 1.17 -51.11 -14.24
C LEU A 527 1.20 -50.18 -13.02
N GLU A 528 0.91 -48.89 -13.22
CA GLU A 528 0.81 -47.91 -12.14
C GLU A 528 -0.51 -48.05 -11.36
N VAL A 529 -1.57 -48.47 -12.06
CA VAL A 529 -2.97 -48.48 -11.62
C VAL A 529 -3.39 -49.87 -11.17
#